data_AF-A0A9E4BDZ2-F1
#
_entry.id   AF-A0A9E4BDZ2-F1
#
_cell.length_a   1.000
_cell.length_b   1.000
_cell.length_c   1.000
_cell.angle_alpha   90.00
_cell.angle_beta   90.00
_cell.angle_gamma   90.00
#
_symmetry.space_group_name_H-M   'P 1'
#
loop_
_entity.id
_entity.type
_entity.pdbx_description
1 polymer ?
#
loop_
_entity_poly.entity_id
_entity_poly.type
_entity_poly.pdbx_seq_one_letter_code
_entity_poly.pdbx_strand_id
1 'polypeptide(L)' 'MTKRRLPIGIQTFREIREENCYYVDKTAHMRRLIDEGKHYFLSRPRRFGKSLFLDT' A
#
# COMPACT_ATOMS: atom_id res chain seq x y z
N MET A 1 -16.78 -4.42 -19.21
CA MET A 1 -15.79 -4.91 -18.23
C MET A 1 -16.36 -4.71 -16.83
N THR A 2 -16.37 -5.75 -15.99
CA THR A 2 -16.86 -5.66 -14.61
C THR A 2 -15.92 -4.78 -13.79
N LYS A 3 -16.45 -3.75 -13.12
CA LYS A 3 -15.66 -2.80 -12.33
C LYS A 3 -15.26 -3.47 -11.00
N ARG A 4 -13.97 -3.44 -10.65
CA ARG A 4 -13.48 -3.94 -9.35
C ARG A 4 -13.90 -2.98 -8.22
N ARG A 5 -13.97 -3.46 -6.99
CA ARG A 5 -14.29 -2.59 -5.84
C ARG A 5 -13.04 -1.84 -5.39
N LEU A 6 -13.21 -0.61 -4.90
CA LEU A 6 -12.12 0.07 -4.18
C LEU A 6 -11.96 -0.59 -2.81
N PRO A 7 -10.73 -0.76 -2.30
CA PRO A 7 -10.46 -1.41 -1.01
C PRO A 7 -10.74 -0.46 0.17
N ILE A 8 -11.96 0.07 0.26
CA ILE A 8 -12.35 0.99 1.33
C ILE A 8 -12.59 0.18 2.61
N GLY A 9 -11.86 0.51 3.67
CA GLY A 9 -11.96 -0.19 4.96
C GLY A 9 -11.07 -1.43 5.08
N ILE A 10 -10.53 -1.95 3.97
CA ILE A 10 -9.56 -3.04 3.96
C ILE A 10 -8.17 -2.50 4.29
N GLN A 11 -7.48 -3.12 5.24
CA GLN A 11 -6.16 -2.67 5.70
C GLN A 11 -5.02 -3.62 5.35
N THR A 12 -5.32 -4.84 4.87
CA THR A 12 -4.31 -5.85 4.56
C THR A 12 -4.19 -6.10 3.06
N PHE A 13 -2.98 -6.36 2.59
CA PHE A 13 -2.76 -6.65 1.16
C PHE A 13 -3.36 -8.00 0.75
N ARG A 14 -3.41 -8.95 1.68
CA ARG A 14 -4.02 -10.27 1.48
C ARG A 14 -5.48 -10.14 1.07
N GLU A 15 -6.28 -9.43 1.87
CA GLU A 15 -7.71 -9.23 1.60
C GLU A 15 -7.94 -8.50 0.28
N ILE A 16 -7.13 -7.48 -0.05
CA ILE A 16 -7.23 -6.77 -1.34
C ILE A 16 -7.06 -7.72 -2.53
N ARG A 17 -6.15 -8.70 -2.43
CA ARG A 17 -5.92 -9.71 -3.47
C ARG A 17 -7.05 -10.74 -3.52
N GLU A 18 -7.46 -11.26 -2.37
CA GLU A 18 -8.49 -12.29 -2.26
C GLU A 18 -9.86 -11.75 -2.72
N GLU A 19 -10.19 -10.50 -2.41
CA GLU A 19 -11.43 -9.85 -2.84
C GLU A 19 -11.37 -9.25 -4.27
N ASN A 20 -10.25 -9.40 -4.98
CA ASN A 20 -10.02 -8.84 -6.31
C ASN A 20 -10.35 -7.33 -6.40
N CYS A 21 -9.95 -6.58 -5.37
CA CYS A 21 -10.10 -5.13 -5.30
C CYS A 21 -9.10 -4.42 -6.22
N TYR A 22 -9.35 -3.14 -6.47
CA TYR A 22 -8.34 -2.29 -7.09
C TYR A 22 -7.14 -2.11 -6.17
N TYR A 23 -5.95 -2.38 -6.68
CA TYR A 23 -4.68 -2.17 -6.01
C TYR A 23 -3.73 -1.42 -6.94
N VAL A 24 -3.01 -0.44 -6.39
CA VAL A 24 -1.95 0.27 -7.10
C VAL A 24 -0.62 -0.30 -6.64
N ASP A 25 0.07 -0.99 -7.55
CA ASP A 25 1.38 -1.57 -7.27
C ASP A 25 2.44 -0.48 -7.09
N LYS A 26 3.06 -0.45 -5.92
CA LYS A 26 4.13 0.50 -5.54
C LYS A 26 5.46 -0.22 -5.29
N THR A 27 5.58 -1.50 -5.63
CA THR A 27 6.76 -2.34 -5.35
C THR A 27 8.05 -1.74 -5.91
N ALA A 28 8.01 -1.23 -7.14
CA ALA A 28 9.18 -0.59 -7.76
C ALA A 28 9.67 0.66 -6.99
N HIS A 29 8.75 1.44 -6.42
CA HIS A 29 9.11 2.60 -5.61
C HIS A 29 9.71 2.18 -4.26
N MET A 30 9.11 1.17 -3.61
CA MET A 30 9.66 0.59 -2.39
C MET A 30 11.08 0.08 -2.60
N ARG A 31 11.32 -0.61 -3.72
CA ARG A 31 12.65 -1.14 -4.05
C ARG A 31 13.71 -0.04 -4.12
N ARG A 32 13.42 1.06 -4.82
CA ARG A 32 14.35 2.22 -4.88
C ARG A 32 14.62 2.80 -3.50
N LEU A 33 13.58 2.93 -2.66
CA LEU A 33 13.76 3.42 -1.29
C LEU A 33 14.70 2.49 -0.49
N ILE A 34 14.51 1.18 -0.58
CA ILE A 34 15.36 0.20 0.12
C ILE A 34 16.81 0.24 -0.38
N ASP A 35 17.01 0.35 -1.69
CA ASP A 35 18.35 0.29 -2.28
C ASP A 35 19.15 1.60 -2.09
N GLU A 36 18.47 2.76 -2.10
CA GLU A 36 19.13 4.07 -2.13
C GLU A 36 19.20 4.76 -0.76
N GLY A 37 18.29 4.46 0.17
CA GLY A 37 18.17 5.21 1.42
C GLY A 37 18.41 4.42 2.69
N LYS A 38 19.04 5.10 3.65
CA LYS A 38 19.33 4.55 4.98
C LYS A 38 18.20 4.81 5.98
N HIS A 39 17.57 6.00 5.92
CA HIS A 39 16.48 6.41 6.81
C HIS A 39 15.49 7.29 6.04
N TYR A 40 14.20 7.01 6.17
CA TYR A 40 13.13 7.82 5.59
C TYR A 40 12.17 8.30 6.67
N PHE A 41 11.98 9.63 6.74
CA PHE A 41 10.89 10.19 7.52
C PHE A 41 9.61 10.15 6.69
N LEU A 42 8.76 9.17 6.98
CA LEU A 42 7.40 9.20 6.48
C LEU A 42 6.60 10.12 7.40
N SER A 43 6.24 11.33 6.96
CA SER A 43 5.26 12.16 7.67
C SER A 43 3.98 11.33 7.88
N ARG A 44 3.35 11.36 9.06
CA ARG A 44 2.17 10.52 9.40
C ARG A 44 0.85 11.31 9.30
N PRO A 45 0.42 11.80 8.11
CA PRO A 45 -0.91 12.36 7.97
C PRO A 45 -1.96 11.29 8.31
N ARG A 46 -2.96 11.69 9.09
CA ARG A 46 -4.08 10.82 9.47
C ARG A 46 -4.74 10.28 8.19
N ARG A 47 -4.93 8.97 8.11
CA ARG A 47 -5.51 8.24 6.95
C ARG A 47 -4.68 8.21 5.65
N PHE A 48 -3.38 8.49 5.70
CA PHE A 48 -2.52 8.44 4.49
C PHE A 48 -2.24 7.02 3.92
N GLY A 49 -2.86 5.97 4.48
CA GLY A 49 -2.70 4.61 3.95
C GLY A 49 -1.36 3.94 4.25
N LYS A 50 -0.68 4.35 5.33
CA LYS A 50 0.59 3.73 5.74
C LYS A 50 0.48 2.28 6.20
N SER A 51 -0.65 1.88 6.79
CA SER A 51 -0.82 0.53 7.35
C SER A 51 -0.68 -0.57 6.30
N LEU A 52 -0.97 -0.28 5.03
CA LEU A 52 -0.76 -1.20 3.92
C LEU A 52 0.70 -1.19 3.40
N PHE A 53 1.43 -0.12 3.72
CA PHE A 53 2.78 0.15 3.22
C PHE A 53 3.87 -0.29 4.20
N LEU A 54 3.58 -0.23 5.51
CA LEU A 54 4.46 -0.67 6.59
C LEU A 54 3.65 -1.52 7.56
N ASP A 55 4.12 -2.75 7.77
CA ASP A 55 3.71 -3.57 8.90
C ASP A 55 4.61 -3.22 10.10
N THR A 56 4.06 -3.20 11.31
CA THR A 56 4.82 -2.81 12.53
C THR A 56 4.92 -3.96 13.49
#